data_AF-A0A6J5V5M4-F1
#
_entry.id   AF-A0A6J5V5M4-F1
#
_cell.length_a   1.000
_cell.length_b   1.000
_cell.length_c   1.000
_cell.angle_alpha   90.00
_cell.angle_beta   90.00
_cell.angle_gamma   90.00
#
_symmetry.space_group_name_H-M   'P 1'
#
loop_
_entity.id
_entity.type
_entity.pdbx_description
1 polymer ?
#
loop_
_entity_poly.entity_id
_entity_poly.type
_entity_poly.pdbx_seq_one_letter_code
_entity_poly.pdbx_strand_id
1 'polypeptide(L)'
;MQAAMGTMDYIIDTVSAVHALAPLIGLLKLNGKLVTVGLPDKPLELPIFPLVLGETRSVKLPDQSQIPKQILTNCLYFLLVVFMRKLVGGSDIGGVKETQEVLDFCAKHNITSDIELIQMDYVNTAMERIAKSDVRYRFVIDVGNSLTQ
;
A
#
# COMPACT_ATOMS: atom_id res chain seq x y z
N MET A 1 6.14 11.31 11.05
CA MET A 1 5.19 11.25 9.91
C MET A 1 4.57 12.61 9.54
N GLN A 2 4.44 13.59 10.44
CA GLN A 2 3.78 14.88 10.13
C GLN A 2 4.40 15.68 8.95
N ALA A 3 5.72 15.62 8.75
CA ALA A 3 6.40 16.38 7.70
C ALA A 3 6.14 15.85 6.27
N ALA A 4 5.70 14.59 6.12
CA ALA A 4 5.46 13.95 4.83
C ALA A 4 3.95 13.84 4.49
N MET A 5 3.09 14.53 5.24
CA MET A 5 1.65 14.50 4.99
C MET A 5 1.32 15.18 3.66
N GLY A 6 0.61 14.46 2.79
CA GLY A 6 0.21 14.95 1.48
C GLY A 6 1.36 15.12 0.48
N THR A 7 2.43 14.31 0.58
CA THR A 7 3.57 14.39 -0.36
C THR A 7 3.68 13.20 -1.31
N MET A 8 3.02 12.08 -1.03
CA MET A 8 3.15 10.86 -1.84
C MET A 8 2.05 10.76 -2.89
N ASP A 9 2.40 10.43 -4.13
CA ASP A 9 1.46 10.21 -5.23
C ASP A 9 0.95 8.76 -5.25
N TYR A 10 1.84 7.81 -4.96
CA TYR A 10 1.55 6.38 -4.93
C TYR A 10 2.17 5.75 -3.68
N ILE A 11 1.41 4.89 -3.00
CA ILE A 11 1.89 4.03 -1.92
C ILE A 11 1.56 2.60 -2.31
N ILE A 12 2.57 1.73 -2.32
CA ILE A 12 2.41 0.29 -2.48
C ILE A 12 2.56 -0.32 -1.10
N ASP A 13 1.47 -0.87 -0.58
CA ASP A 13 1.43 -1.50 0.72
C ASP A 13 1.58 -3.02 0.58
N THR A 14 2.71 -3.53 1.07
CA THR A 14 3.08 -4.95 1.02
C THR A 14 3.00 -5.62 2.40
N VAL A 15 2.36 -4.99 3.39
CA VAL A 15 2.29 -5.51 4.75
C VAL A 15 1.25 -6.63 4.82
N SER A 16 1.69 -7.87 5.04
CA SER A 16 0.82 -9.05 5.19
C SER A 16 0.16 -9.18 6.57
N ALA A 17 0.29 -8.16 7.43
CA ALA A 17 -0.27 -8.13 8.78
C ALA A 17 -1.32 -7.01 8.91
N VAL A 18 -2.19 -7.14 9.92
CA VAL A 18 -3.18 -6.10 10.23
C VAL A 18 -2.48 -4.83 10.66
N HIS A 19 -2.71 -3.75 9.94
CA HIS A 19 -2.16 -2.44 10.25
C HIS A 19 -3.17 -1.34 9.87
N ALA A 20 -3.03 -0.17 10.47
CA ALA A 20 -3.93 0.95 10.25
C ALA A 20 -3.59 1.68 8.94
N LEU A 21 -4.59 1.88 8.08
CA LEU A 21 -4.43 2.58 6.80
C LEU A 21 -4.54 4.10 6.93
N ALA A 22 -5.10 4.61 8.04
CA ALA A 22 -5.28 6.05 8.26
C ALA A 22 -3.97 6.86 8.11
N PRO A 23 -2.83 6.45 8.70
CA PRO A 23 -1.56 7.17 8.54
C PRO A 23 -1.06 7.18 7.10
N LEU A 24 -1.23 6.07 6.35
CA LEU A 24 -0.83 5.96 4.95
C LEU A 24 -1.68 6.88 4.07
N ILE A 25 -2.99 6.92 4.32
CA ILE A 25 -3.90 7.84 3.63
C ILE A 25 -3.50 9.30 3.92
N GLY A 26 -3.08 9.64 5.14
CA GLY A 26 -2.58 10.98 5.47
C GLY A 26 -1.33 11.41 4.69
N LEU A 27 -0.48 10.46 4.29
CA LEU A 27 0.71 10.72 3.47
C LEU A 27 0.39 10.98 2.00
N LEU A 28 -0.74 10.48 1.51
CA LEU A 28 -1.14 10.65 0.10
C LEU A 28 -1.57 12.09 -0.22
N LYS A 29 -1.12 12.56 -1.38
CA LYS A 29 -1.59 13.78 -2.05
C LYS A 29 -3.08 13.70 -2.43
N LEU A 30 -3.62 14.83 -2.84
CA LEU A 30 -4.87 14.90 -3.61
C LEU A 30 -4.74 13.98 -4.84
N ASN A 31 -5.71 13.08 -5.07
CA ASN A 31 -5.68 12.04 -6.12
C ASN A 31 -4.60 10.95 -5.96
N GLY A 32 -3.94 10.86 -4.80
CA GLY A 32 -2.98 9.80 -4.53
C GLY A 32 -3.63 8.42 -4.51
N LYS A 33 -2.85 7.40 -4.90
CA LYS A 33 -3.33 6.00 -4.95
C LYS A 33 -2.60 5.14 -3.92
N LEU A 34 -3.35 4.43 -3.11
CA LEU A 34 -2.88 3.35 -2.25
C LEU A 34 -3.19 2.03 -2.93
N VAL A 35 -2.16 1.26 -3.26
CA VAL A 35 -2.28 -0.09 -3.82
C VAL A 35 -1.90 -1.09 -2.75
N THR A 36 -2.87 -1.86 -2.27
CA THR A 36 -2.66 -2.91 -1.27
C THR A 36 -2.38 -4.24 -1.98
N VAL A 37 -1.18 -4.77 -1.79
CA VAL A 37 -0.74 -6.09 -2.28
C VAL A 37 -0.60 -7.08 -1.12
N GLY A 38 -0.47 -6.56 0.11
CA GLY A 38 -0.53 -7.37 1.32
C GLY A 38 -1.91 -7.98 1.53
N LEU A 39 -1.96 -9.28 1.77
CA LEU A 39 -3.17 -10.02 2.11
C LEU A 39 -3.15 -10.39 3.61
N PRO A 40 -3.82 -9.61 4.47
CA PRO A 40 -3.95 -9.95 5.89
C PRO A 40 -5.11 -10.93 6.12
N ASP A 41 -4.99 -11.77 7.14
CA ASP A 41 -6.03 -12.76 7.52
C ASP A 41 -7.30 -12.15 8.11
N LYS A 42 -7.26 -10.86 8.52
CA LYS A 42 -8.39 -10.13 9.09
C LYS A 42 -8.75 -8.94 8.20
N PRO A 43 -10.04 -8.57 8.12
CA PRO A 43 -10.47 -7.44 7.30
C PRO A 43 -9.79 -6.15 7.77
N LEU A 44 -9.23 -5.40 6.81
CA LEU A 44 -8.63 -4.09 7.05
C LEU A 44 -9.73 -3.07 7.39
N GLU A 45 -9.53 -2.33 8.47
CA GLU A 45 -10.40 -1.22 8.84
C GLU A 45 -10.11 -0.03 7.92
N LEU A 46 -11.00 0.20 6.96
CA LEU A 46 -10.93 1.36 6.08
C LEU A 46 -11.58 2.57 6.76
N PRO A 47 -10.80 3.61 7.11
CA PRO A 47 -11.37 4.82 7.66
C PRO A 47 -12.02 5.60 6.50
N ILE A 48 -13.35 5.54 6.42
CA ILE A 48 -14.15 6.17 5.35
C ILE A 48 -13.99 7.70 5.38
N PHE A 49 -13.84 8.29 6.57
CA PHE A 49 -13.70 9.74 6.74
C PHE A 49 -12.44 10.32 6.05
N PRO A 50 -11.22 9.80 6.24
CA PRO A 50 -10.04 10.21 5.47
C PRO A 50 -10.15 10.02 3.95
N LEU A 51 -10.93 9.04 3.48
CA LEU A 51 -11.11 8.76 2.05
C LEU A 51 -12.12 9.69 1.38
N VAL A 52 -13.20 10.05 2.08
CA VAL A 52 -14.29 10.88 1.54
C VAL A 52 -14.15 12.35 1.94
N LEU A 53 -13.68 12.61 3.15
CA LEU A 53 -13.63 13.94 3.77
C LEU A 53 -12.20 14.50 3.91
N GLY A 54 -11.16 13.66 3.78
CA GLY A 54 -9.79 14.02 4.11
C GLY A 54 -9.59 14.25 5.62
N GLU A 55 -8.35 14.14 6.11
CA GLU A 55 -8.04 14.72 7.42
C GLU A 55 -8.24 16.24 7.30
N THR A 56 -9.29 16.75 7.93
CA THR A 56 -9.56 18.18 7.98
C THR A 56 -8.38 18.86 8.66
N ARG A 57 -7.52 19.51 7.88
CA ARG A 57 -6.80 20.67 8.42
C ARG A 57 -7.88 21.62 8.89
N SER A 58 -7.86 21.99 10.17
CA SER A 58 -8.88 22.82 10.80
C SER A 58 -9.23 24.00 9.90
N VAL A 59 -10.33 23.88 9.15
CA VAL A 59 -10.85 24.97 8.34
C VAL A 59 -11.41 25.94 9.36
N LYS A 60 -10.76 27.10 9.53
CA LYS A 60 -11.40 28.24 10.18
C LYS A 60 -12.56 28.62 9.26
N LEU A 61 -13.76 28.17 9.63
CA LEU A 61 -14.99 28.51 8.94
C LEU A 61 -15.16 30.04 9.01
N PRO A 62 -15.43 30.72 7.87
CA PRO A 62 -15.89 32.10 7.92
C PRO A 62 -17.24 32.16 8.65
N ASP A 63 -17.46 33.27 9.34
CA ASP A 63 -18.58 33.54 10.25
C ASP A 63 -19.91 32.86 9.84
N GLN A 64 -20.39 31.95 10.69
CA GLN A 64 -21.56 31.08 10.48
C GLN A 64 -22.91 31.81 10.62
N SER A 65 -22.91 33.14 10.70
CA SER A 65 -24.08 33.92 11.11
C SER A 65 -25.16 34.14 10.05
N GLN A 66 -24.93 33.85 8.76
CA GLN A 66 -25.86 34.27 7.68
C GLN A 66 -26.33 33.21 6.67
N ILE A 67 -26.12 31.92 6.90
CA ILE A 67 -26.55 30.89 5.93
C ILE A 67 -27.40 29.83 6.65
N PRO A 68 -28.59 29.47 6.14
CA PRO A 68 -29.41 28.42 6.76
C PRO A 68 -28.56 27.15 6.87
N LYS A 69 -28.40 26.64 8.11
CA LYS A 69 -27.49 25.54 8.46
C LYS A 69 -27.63 24.32 7.54
N GLN A 70 -28.81 24.08 6.99
CA GLN A 70 -29.09 22.97 6.08
C GLN A 70 -28.45 23.14 4.68
N ILE A 71 -28.47 24.36 4.13
CA ILE A 71 -27.90 24.65 2.80
C ILE A 71 -26.38 24.76 2.91
N LEU A 72 -25.85 25.31 4.00
CA LEU A 72 -24.42 25.32 4.25
C LEU A 72 -23.87 23.91 4.44
N THR A 73 -24.58 23.05 5.19
CA THR A 73 -24.15 21.65 5.37
C THR A 73 -24.17 20.89 4.05
N ASN A 74 -25.22 21.01 3.23
CA ASN A 74 -25.32 20.30 1.96
C ASN A 74 -24.39 20.85 0.86
N CYS A 75 -24.16 22.17 0.81
CA CYS A 75 -23.26 22.80 -0.15
C CYS A 75 -21.78 22.60 0.25
N LEU A 76 -21.48 22.61 1.55
CA LEU A 76 -20.16 22.25 2.08
C LEU A 76 -19.88 20.75 1.88
N TYR A 77 -20.88 19.87 2.05
CA TYR A 77 -20.76 18.44 1.69
C TYR A 77 -20.51 18.24 0.20
N PHE A 78 -21.26 18.95 -0.66
CA PHE A 78 -21.10 18.85 -2.11
C PHE A 78 -19.74 19.39 -2.58
N LEU A 79 -19.24 20.46 -1.97
CA LEU A 79 -17.90 20.98 -2.25
C LEU A 79 -16.80 20.08 -1.65
N LEU A 80 -16.99 19.48 -0.47
CA LEU A 80 -16.01 18.59 0.18
C LEU A 80 -15.79 17.27 -0.57
N VAL A 81 -16.85 16.65 -1.08
CA VAL A 81 -16.77 15.40 -1.86
C VAL A 81 -15.97 15.59 -3.16
N VAL A 82 -15.91 16.82 -3.67
CA VAL A 82 -15.28 17.12 -4.96
C VAL A 82 -13.75 17.23 -4.87
N PHE A 83 -13.17 17.54 -3.70
CA PHE A 83 -11.76 17.95 -3.64
C PHE A 83 -10.74 16.86 -3.29
N MET A 84 -11.10 15.74 -2.66
CA MET A 84 -10.12 14.70 -2.22
C MET A 84 -10.43 13.31 -2.79
N ARG A 85 -10.04 13.02 -4.04
CA ARG A 85 -10.27 11.72 -4.69
C ARG A 85 -9.15 10.70 -4.43
N LYS A 86 -8.93 10.31 -3.17
CA LYS A 86 -7.94 9.26 -2.86
C LYS A 86 -8.48 7.90 -3.27
N LEU A 87 -7.66 7.11 -3.96
CA LEU A 87 -8.05 5.79 -4.45
C LEU A 87 -7.34 4.71 -3.62
N VAL A 88 -8.10 3.74 -3.14
CA VAL A 88 -7.56 2.52 -2.53
C VAL A 88 -8.00 1.35 -3.40
N GLY A 89 -7.04 0.55 -3.84
CA GLY A 89 -7.29 -0.62 -4.68
C GLY A 89 -6.38 -1.78 -4.33
N GLY A 90 -6.85 -2.99 -4.56
CA GLY A 90 -6.04 -4.20 -4.47
C GLY A 90 -5.48 -4.60 -5.84
N SER A 91 -4.31 -5.20 -5.87
CA SER A 91 -3.75 -5.78 -7.08
C SER A 91 -2.96 -7.04 -6.74
N ASP A 92 -3.49 -8.19 -7.14
CA ASP A 92 -2.87 -9.48 -6.93
C ASP A 92 -2.53 -10.11 -8.27
N ILE A 93 -1.23 -10.27 -8.53
CA ILE A 93 -0.68 -10.92 -9.73
C ILE A 93 -1.02 -10.14 -11.02
N GLY A 94 -0.23 -10.35 -12.09
CA GLY A 94 -0.44 -9.75 -13.41
C GLY A 94 -0.70 -10.80 -14.48
N GLY A 95 -1.16 -10.37 -15.66
CA GLY A 95 -1.32 -11.27 -16.81
C GLY A 95 0.03 -11.83 -17.30
N VAL A 96 0.00 -12.94 -18.06
CA VAL A 96 1.23 -13.55 -18.61
C VAL A 96 2.01 -12.57 -19.50
N LYS A 97 1.29 -11.78 -20.31
CA LYS A 97 1.90 -10.76 -21.17
C LYS A 97 2.59 -9.66 -20.35
N GLU A 98 1.92 -9.15 -19.33
CA GLU A 98 2.47 -8.12 -18.42
C GLU A 98 3.69 -8.65 -17.66
N THR A 99 3.66 -9.92 -17.26
CA THR A 99 4.79 -10.58 -16.59
C THR A 99 6.01 -10.64 -17.50
N GLN A 100 5.82 -10.96 -18.79
CA GLN A 100 6.93 -10.95 -19.74
C GLN A 100 7.50 -9.54 -19.94
N GLU A 101 6.66 -8.52 -20.04
CA GLU A 101 7.09 -7.13 -20.16
C GLU A 101 7.92 -6.68 -18.94
N VAL A 102 7.53 -7.11 -17.74
CA VAL A 102 8.27 -6.87 -16.50
C VAL A 102 9.61 -7.62 -16.50
N LEU A 103 9.65 -8.89 -16.92
CA LEU A 103 10.90 -9.65 -17.01
C LEU A 103 11.88 -9.01 -18.00
N ASP A 104 11.40 -8.59 -19.17
CA ASP A 104 12.19 -7.91 -20.18
C ASP A 104 12.72 -6.56 -19.67
N PHE A 105 11.91 -5.82 -18.90
CA PHE A 105 12.32 -4.57 -18.25
C PHE A 105 13.40 -4.81 -17.20
N CYS A 106 13.20 -5.79 -16.31
CA CYS A 106 14.17 -6.15 -15.28
C CYS A 106 15.51 -6.58 -15.88
N ALA A 107 15.47 -7.38 -16.96
CA ALA A 107 16.67 -7.79 -17.69
C ALA A 107 17.43 -6.59 -18.30
N LYS A 108 16.71 -5.61 -18.88
CA LYS A 108 17.33 -4.40 -19.46
C LYS A 108 17.95 -3.48 -18.42
N HIS A 109 17.35 -3.39 -17.24
CA HIS A 109 17.77 -2.46 -16.18
C HIS A 109 18.62 -3.13 -15.08
N ASN A 110 19.01 -4.40 -15.25
CA ASN A 110 19.73 -5.18 -14.25
C ASN A 110 19.06 -5.17 -12.87
N ILE A 111 17.73 -5.26 -12.85
CA ILE A 111 16.96 -5.32 -11.61
C ILE A 111 16.90 -6.78 -11.18
N THR A 112 17.63 -7.13 -10.13
CA THR A 112 17.63 -8.47 -9.53
C THR A 112 17.15 -8.40 -8.08
N SER A 113 16.55 -9.48 -7.59
CA SER A 113 16.22 -9.60 -6.17
C SER A 113 17.46 -9.97 -5.35
N ASP A 114 17.57 -9.43 -4.14
CA ASP A 114 18.56 -9.92 -3.16
C ASP A 114 18.10 -11.28 -2.61
N ILE A 115 18.92 -12.30 -2.86
CA ILE A 115 18.59 -13.69 -2.56
C ILE A 115 19.59 -14.33 -1.59
N GLU A 116 19.06 -15.20 -0.73
CA GLU A 116 19.83 -16.15 0.05
C GLU A 116 19.57 -17.55 -0.53
N LEU A 117 20.61 -18.17 -1.10
CA LEU A 117 20.52 -19.51 -1.67
C LEU A 117 20.51 -20.56 -0.56
N ILE A 118 19.52 -21.44 -0.57
CA ILE A 118 19.37 -22.53 0.41
C ILE A 118 19.27 -23.88 -0.31
N GLN A 119 19.73 -24.92 0.38
CA GLN A 119 19.58 -26.31 -0.04
C GLN A 119 18.22 -26.88 0.45
N MET A 120 17.79 -27.98 -0.14
CA MET A 120 16.47 -28.58 0.12
C MET A 120 16.31 -29.10 1.56
N ASP A 121 17.40 -29.54 2.19
CA ASP A 121 17.43 -29.98 3.59
C ASP A 121 17.17 -28.84 4.59
N TYR A 122 17.56 -27.62 4.23
CA TYR A 122 17.46 -26.43 5.07
C TYR A 122 16.09 -25.73 5.00
N VAL A 123 15.16 -26.23 4.18
CA VAL A 123 13.85 -25.59 3.94
C VAL A 123 13.03 -25.41 5.21
N ASN A 124 13.01 -26.40 6.12
CA ASN A 124 12.26 -26.29 7.37
C ASN A 124 12.79 -25.16 8.26
N THR A 125 14.11 -25.04 8.39
CA THR A 125 14.75 -23.95 9.13
C THR A 125 14.51 -22.60 8.47
N ALA A 126 14.52 -22.55 7.13
CA ALA A 126 14.21 -21.33 6.38
C ALA A 126 12.77 -20.87 6.65
N MET A 127 11.79 -21.77 6.73
CA MET A 127 10.41 -21.44 7.07
C MET A 127 10.27 -20.79 8.45
N GLU A 128 11.01 -21.27 9.45
CA GLU A 128 11.04 -20.66 10.79
C GLU A 128 11.67 -19.25 10.78
N ARG A 129 12.69 -19.03 9.96
CA ARG A 129 13.33 -17.71 9.79
C ARG A 129 12.41 -16.71 9.09
N ILE A 130 11.66 -17.14 8.08
CA ILE A 130 10.65 -16.30 7.40
C ILE A 130 9.62 -15.80 8.41
N ALA A 131 9.12 -16.67 9.30
CA ALA A 131 8.16 -16.27 10.33
C ALA A 131 8.71 -15.19 11.29
N LYS A 132 10.03 -15.18 11.52
CA LYS A 132 10.73 -14.15 12.33
C LYS A 132 11.17 -12.93 11.52
N SER A 133 10.85 -12.87 10.22
CA SER A 133 11.35 -11.85 9.28
C SER A 133 12.88 -11.77 9.21
N ASP A 134 13.57 -12.88 9.50
CA ASP A 134 15.04 -12.99 9.51
C ASP A 134 15.58 -13.42 8.15
N VAL A 135 15.33 -12.59 7.13
CA VAL A 135 15.79 -12.81 5.75
C VAL A 135 16.05 -11.46 5.06
N ARG A 136 17.05 -11.40 4.17
CA ARG A 136 17.33 -10.24 3.31
C ARG A 136 17.53 -10.67 1.85
N TYR A 137 16.55 -10.56 0.96
CA TYR A 137 15.11 -10.33 1.19
C TYR A 137 14.28 -11.55 0.78
N ARG A 138 14.86 -12.55 0.10
CA ARG A 138 14.16 -13.73 -0.40
C ARG A 138 15.04 -14.98 -0.33
N PHE A 139 14.46 -16.11 0.07
CA PHE A 139 15.12 -17.41 -0.09
C PHE A 139 14.91 -17.97 -1.49
N VAL A 140 15.96 -18.52 -2.08
CA VAL A 140 15.89 -19.28 -3.34
C VAL A 140 16.45 -20.67 -3.10
N ILE A 141 15.65 -21.68 -3.41
CA ILE A 141 16.05 -23.08 -3.25
C ILE A 141 16.82 -23.51 -4.49
N ASP A 142 18.05 -23.99 -4.30
CA ASP A 142 18.86 -24.56 -5.37
C ASP A 142 18.54 -26.04 -5.57
N VAL A 143 17.48 -26.31 -6.33
CA VAL A 143 16.98 -27.67 -6.58
C VAL A 143 17.98 -28.51 -7.36
N GLY A 144 18.75 -27.92 -8.28
CA GLY A 144 19.67 -28.65 -9.14
C GLY A 144 20.82 -29.29 -8.36
N ASN A 145 21.41 -28.52 -7.44
CA ASN A 145 22.52 -28.99 -6.61
C ASN A 145 22.07 -29.83 -5.40
N SER A 146 20.83 -29.67 -4.94
CA SER A 146 20.29 -30.46 -3.82
C SER A 146 19.97 -31.92 -4.18
N LEU A 147 19.67 -32.24 -5.45
CA LEU A 147 19.23 -33.58 -5.88
C LEU A 147 20.36 -34.52 -6.29
N THR A 148 21.60 -34.02 -6.36
CA THR A 148 22.78 -34.76 -6.82
C THR A 148 23.72 -35.19 -5.70
N GLN A 149 23.32 -34.98 -4.44
CA GLN A 149 24.01 -35.50 -3.24
C GLN A 149 23.47 -36.86 -2.80
#